data_AF-E8V678-F1
#
_entry.id   AF-E8V678-F1
#
_cell.length_a   1.000
_cell.length_b   1.000
_cell.length_c   1.000
_cell.angle_alpha   90.00
_cell.angle_beta   90.00
_cell.angle_gamma   90.00
#
_symmetry.space_group_name_H-M   'P 1'
#
loop_
_entity.id
_entity.type
_entity.pdbx_description
1 polymer ?
#
loop_
_entity_poly.entity_id
_entity_poly.type
_entity_poly.pdbx_seq_one_letter_code
_entity_poly.pdbx_strand_id
1 'polypeptide(L)'
;MRVICKKSMIGSDVRCPICGQGFVVFWQGRVQARQLEKKLVLQSLRMQHENGSNGAEVHPAAAFDVPIWDGAALGDAVSQQNSAAVGR
;
A
#
# COMPACT_ATOMS: atom_id res chain seq x y z
N MET A 1 -7.17 -10.94 -8.47
CA MET A 1 -7.25 -9.46 -8.61
C MET A 1 -5.97 -8.88 -8.01
N ARG A 2 -5.49 -7.72 -8.47
CA ARG A 2 -4.26 -7.08 -7.93
C ARG A 2 -4.53 -5.61 -7.65
N VAL A 3 -4.07 -5.13 -6.49
CA VAL A 3 -4.26 -3.76 -6.06
C VAL A 3 -2.89 -3.14 -5.83
N ILE A 4 -2.55 -2.13 -6.63
CA ILE A 4 -1.30 -1.41 -6.52
C ILE A 4 -1.57 -0.07 -5.87
N CYS A 5 -0.93 0.19 -4.74
CA CYS A 5 -1.06 1.43 -3.99
C CYS A 5 0.22 2.25 -4.12
N LYS A 6 0.12 3.52 -4.51
CA LYS A 6 1.27 4.42 -4.68
C LYS A 6 1.06 5.72 -3.92
N LYS A 7 2.10 6.18 -3.22
CA LYS A 7 2.10 7.49 -2.56
C LYS A 7 1.88 8.60 -3.58
N SER A 8 1.02 9.55 -3.24
CA SER A 8 0.74 10.70 -4.10
C SER A 8 0.70 12.00 -3.33
N MET A 9 1.28 13.05 -3.91
CA MET A 9 1.34 14.40 -3.35
C MET A 9 0.34 15.37 -3.99
N ILE A 10 -0.26 15.00 -5.13
CA ILE A 10 -1.05 15.91 -5.97
C ILE A 10 -2.54 15.51 -5.99
N GLY A 11 -2.85 14.23 -5.80
CA GLY A 11 -4.23 13.72 -5.74
C GLY A 11 -4.28 12.30 -5.15
N SER A 12 -5.28 12.01 -4.32
CA SER A 12 -5.36 10.75 -3.56
C SER A 12 -6.75 10.12 -3.65
N ASP A 13 -6.83 8.83 -4.01
CA ASP A 13 -8.05 8.02 -3.93
C ASP A 13 -8.39 7.64 -2.48
N VAL A 14 -7.35 7.39 -1.68
CA VAL A 14 -7.44 7.02 -0.26
C VAL A 14 -6.41 7.80 0.56
N ARG A 15 -6.73 8.05 1.83
CA ARG A 15 -5.80 8.65 2.79
C ARG A 15 -5.66 7.73 3.99
N CYS A 16 -4.43 7.59 4.49
CA CYS A 16 -4.20 6.87 5.74
C CYS A 16 -4.95 7.60 6.87
N PRO A 17 -5.79 6.91 7.65
CA PRO A 17 -6.52 7.54 8.75
C PRO A 17 -5.65 7.89 9.96
N ILE A 18 -4.39 7.45 9.99
CA ILE A 18 -3.46 7.68 11.10
C ILE A 18 -2.58 8.90 10.80
N CYS A 19 -1.79 8.87 9.72
CA CYS A 19 -0.85 9.94 9.39
C CYS A 19 -1.37 10.94 8.33
N GLY A 20 -2.52 10.68 7.71
CA GLY A 20 -3.11 11.55 6.68
C GLY A 20 -2.47 11.45 5.29
N GLN A 21 -1.44 10.60 5.10
CA GLN A 21 -0.76 10.47 3.81
C GLN A 21 -1.71 10.00 2.70
N GLY A 22 -1.63 10.64 1.54
CA GLY A 22 -2.45 10.35 0.37
C GLY A 22 -1.85 9.28 -0.53
N PHE A 23 -2.71 8.40 -1.04
CA PHE A 23 -2.34 7.34 -1.97
C PHE A 23 -3.32 7.26 -3.15
N VAL A 24 -2.76 6.97 -4.31
CA VAL A 24 -3.50 6.60 -5.53
C VAL A 24 -3.54 5.09 -5.60
N VAL A 25 -4.71 4.55 -5.91
CA VAL A 25 -4.92 3.10 -5.95
C VAL A 25 -5.30 2.66 -7.36
N PHE A 26 -4.46 1.80 -7.93
CA PHE A 26 -4.68 1.19 -9.23
C PHE A 26 -5.28 -0.21 -9.02
N TRP A 27 -6.53 -0.36 -9.46
CA TRP A 27 -7.30 -1.60 -9.34
C TRP A 27 -7.16 -2.41 -10.64
N GLN A 28 -6.68 -3.64 -10.55
CA GLN A 28 -6.67 -4.58 -11.68
C GLN A 28 -7.81 -5.60 -11.47
N GLY A 29 -9.01 -5.29 -11.99
CA GLY A 29 -10.20 -6.13 -11.81
C GLY A 29 -11.54 -5.47 -12.17
N ARG A 30 -12.65 -6.16 -11.87
CA ARG A 30 -14.02 -5.68 -12.11
C ARG A 30 -14.42 -4.62 -11.06
N VAL A 31 -15.07 -3.55 -11.52
CA VAL A 31 -15.45 -2.33 -10.77
C VAL A 31 -16.31 -2.59 -9.51
N GLN A 32 -17.03 -3.71 -9.45
CA GLN A 32 -17.98 -4.03 -8.38
C GLN A 32 -17.31 -4.31 -7.02
N ALA A 33 -16.03 -4.69 -6.99
CA ALA A 33 -15.30 -4.98 -5.75
C ALA A 33 -14.68 -3.73 -5.08
N ARG A 34 -14.70 -2.57 -5.75
CA ARG A 34 -13.89 -1.38 -5.37
C ARG A 34 -14.11 -0.89 -3.94
N GLN A 35 -15.33 -1.02 -3.40
CA GLN A 35 -15.63 -0.61 -2.02
C GLN A 35 -15.04 -1.56 -0.97
N LEU A 36 -15.10 -2.87 -1.22
CA LEU A 36 -14.48 -3.87 -0.34
C LEU A 36 -12.95 -3.73 -0.41
N GLU A 37 -12.41 -3.61 -1.61
CA GLU A 37 -10.98 -3.47 -1.80
C GLU A 37 -10.44 -2.16 -1.19
N LYS A 38 -11.20 -1.05 -1.25
CA LYS A 38 -10.86 0.19 -0.55
C LYS A 38 -10.74 0.00 0.96
N LYS A 39 -11.63 -0.79 1.58
CA LYS A 39 -11.55 -1.11 3.01
C LYS A 39 -10.27 -1.90 3.32
N LEU A 40 -9.91 -2.87 2.46
CA LEU A 40 -8.68 -3.65 2.61
C LEU A 40 -7.44 -2.76 2.51
N VAL A 41 -7.38 -1.83 1.55
CA VAL A 41 -6.27 -0.87 1.45
C VAL A 41 -6.14 -0.03 2.72
N LEU A 42 -7.27 0.48 3.26
CA LEU A 42 -7.26 1.25 4.50
C LEU A 42 -6.79 0.41 5.70
N GLN A 43 -7.15 -0.87 5.75
CA GLN A 43 -6.70 -1.79 6.78
C GLN A 43 -5.19 -2.06 6.67
N SER A 44 -4.67 -2.33 5.47
CA SER A 44 -3.23 -2.51 5.26
C SER A 44 -2.43 -1.26 5.63
N LEU A 45 -2.94 -0.07 5.31
CA LEU A 45 -2.33 1.20 5.75
C LEU A 45 -2.30 1.31 7.28
N ARG A 46 -3.34 0.85 7.99
CA ARG A 46 -3.34 0.83 9.46
C ARG A 46 -2.33 -0.16 10.04
N MET A 47 -2.23 -1.36 9.48
CA MET A 47 -1.28 -2.38 9.98
C MET A 47 0.17 -1.92 9.90
N GLN A 48 0.51 -1.08 8.91
CA GLN A 48 1.84 -0.47 8.81
C GLN A 48 2.20 0.45 10.01
N HIS A 49 1.21 0.89 10.79
CA HIS A 49 1.39 1.68 12.01
C HIS A 49 1.35 0.84 13.31
N GLU A 50 1.16 -0.50 13.25
CA GLU A 50 0.99 -1.33 14.47
C GLU A 50 2.20 -1.28 15.42
N ASN A 51 3.39 -0.95 14.92
CA ASN A 51 4.58 -0.79 15.75
C ASN A 51 4.64 0.57 16.51
N GLY A 52 3.50 1.26 16.65
CA GLY A 52 3.38 2.52 17.40
C GLY A 52 3.98 3.76 16.71
N SER A 53 4.49 3.61 15.48
CA SER A 53 5.02 4.72 14.69
C SER A 53 3.88 5.40 13.94
N ASN A 54 3.60 6.67 14.23
CA ASN A 54 2.56 7.47 13.56
C ASN A 54 3.09 8.30 12.38
N GLY A 55 4.39 8.21 12.12
CA GLY A 55 5.06 8.96 11.07
C GLY A 55 4.69 8.48 9.66
N ALA A 56 4.86 9.37 8.69
CA ALA A 56 4.55 9.10 7.28
C ALA A 56 5.54 8.13 6.62
N GLU A 57 6.70 7.93 7.26
CA GLU A 57 7.79 7.04 6.85
C GLU A 57 7.48 5.55 6.98
N VAL A 58 6.44 5.17 7.73
CA VAL A 58 6.02 3.75 7.85
C VAL A 58 5.44 3.21 6.54
N HIS A 59 5.01 4.10 5.66
CA HIS A 59 4.45 3.74 4.38
C HIS A 59 5.55 3.70 3.32
N PRO A 60 5.62 2.64 2.50
CA PRO A 60 6.61 2.55 1.43
C PRO A 60 6.43 3.70 0.43
N ALA A 61 7.56 4.28 0.01
CA ALA A 61 7.59 5.33 -1.02
C ALA A 61 7.31 4.78 -2.43
N ALA A 62 7.60 3.50 -2.64
CA ALA A 62 7.34 2.78 -3.88
C ALA A 62 5.88 2.31 -3.96
N ALA A 63 5.47 1.92 -5.17
CA ALA A 63 4.22 1.23 -5.35
C ALA A 63 4.27 -0.11 -4.61
N PHE A 64 3.28 -0.40 -3.78
CA PHE A 64 3.19 -1.66 -3.05
C PHE A 64 1.92 -2.40 -3.43
N ASP A 65 2.04 -3.73 -3.49
CA ASP A 65 0.91 -4.60 -3.65
C ASP A 65 0.16 -4.73 -2.33
N VAL A 66 -1.13 -4.43 -2.36
CA VAL A 66 -2.02 -4.77 -1.25
C VAL A 66 -2.45 -6.21 -1.49
N PRO A 67 -2.00 -7.17 -0.65
CA PRO A 67 -2.44 -8.54 -0.78
C PRO A 67 -3.97 -8.55 -0.67
N ILE A 68 -4.64 -9.02 -1.71
CA ILE A 68 -6.07 -9.30 -1.63
C ILE A 68 -6.17 -10.50 -0.72
N TRP A 69 -6.62 -10.26 0.50
CA TRP A 69 -6.66 -11.26 1.54
C TRP A 69 -7.79 -12.23 1.24
N ASP A 70 -7.50 -13.29 0.50
CA ASP A 70 -8.35 -14.51 0.40
C ASP A 70 -8.13 -15.42 1.64
N GLY A 71 -7.74 -14.83 2.78
CA GLY A 71 -7.56 -15.52 4.05
C GLY A 71 -6.19 -16.16 4.32
N ALA A 72 -5.21 -16.07 3.42
CA ALA A 72 -3.87 -16.63 3.68
C ALA A 72 -2.73 -15.76 3.11
N ALA A 73 -1.61 -15.75 3.83
CA ALA A 73 -0.31 -15.14 3.51
C ALA A 73 -0.10 -13.65 3.88
N LEU A 74 -0.05 -13.40 5.19
CA LEU A 74 0.93 -12.47 5.75
C LEU A 74 2.27 -13.22 5.84
N GLY A 75 3.25 -12.87 5.02
CA GLY A 75 4.55 -13.55 5.04
C GLY A 75 5.69 -12.84 4.31
N ASP A 76 5.54 -12.53 3.03
CA ASP A 76 6.76 -12.37 2.19
C ASP A 76 6.67 -11.26 1.15
N ALA A 77 6.47 -10.00 1.56
CA ALA A 77 6.51 -8.88 0.60
C ALA A 77 7.12 -7.59 1.18
N VAL A 78 8.27 -7.65 1.86
CA VAL A 78 9.17 -6.49 1.93
C VAL A 78 10.64 -6.88 2.12
N SER A 79 11.17 -7.73 1.24
CA SER A 79 12.63 -7.86 1.09
C SER A 79 12.99 -8.38 -0.28
N GLN A 80 12.90 -7.54 -1.31
CA GLN A 80 13.90 -7.66 -2.39
C GLN A 80 13.95 -6.43 -3.31
N GLN A 81 15.19 -6.12 -3.68
CA GLN A 81 15.64 -5.31 -4.83
C GLN A 81 15.94 -3.84 -4.56
N ASN A 82 17.11 -3.61 -3.94
CA ASN A 82 17.94 -2.48 -4.34
C ASN A 82 19.33 -3.00 -4.76
N SER A 83 19.39 -3.56 -5.97
CA SER A 83 20.63 -3.84 -6.69
C SER A 83 20.50 -3.25 -8.09
N ALA A 84 21.05 -2.06 -8.33
CA ALA A 84 21.73 -1.72 -9.58
C ALA A 84 22.34 -0.30 -9.54
N ALA A 85 23.65 -0.28 -9.81
CA ALA A 85 24.39 0.76 -10.51
C ALA A 85 24.72 2.09 -9.79
N VAL A 86 25.96 2.19 -9.32
CA VAL A 86 26.89 3.22 -9.82
C VAL A 86 28.24 2.54 -10.04
N GLY A 87 28.60 2.39 -11.32
CA GLY A 87 29.97 2.18 -11.74
C GLY A 87 30.54 3.51 -12.20
N ARG A 88 31.72 3.87 -11.68
CA ARG A 88 32.96 4.17 -12.39
C ARG A 88 33.97 4.76 -11.41
#